data_AF-A0A517TV38-F1
#
_entry.id   AF-A0A517TV38-F1
#
_cell.length_a   1.000
_cell.length_b   1.000
_cell.length_c   1.000
_cell.angle_alpha   90.00
_cell.angle_beta   90.00
_cell.angle_gamma   90.00
#
_symmetry.space_group_name_H-M   'P 1'
#
loop_
_entity.id
_entity.type
_entity.pdbx_description
1 polymer ?
#
loop_
_entity_poly.entity_id
_entity_poly.type
_entity_poly.pdbx_seq_one_letter_code
_entity_poly.pdbx_strand_id
1 'polypeptide(L)'
;MAERGDIATRFKPGNKAAVGHGPPLGSANGFKHGLRAERAFATGVLPKKHAWIGSRVTVLRKALERAVVERHNELSLKHALLIQSACRHEQAALLAQRALRVDGDKMSVTDRLSYLTTIAAESDKRDRAVEKLNLDPADSGSVLDQLYAAPVTNLPAEPEGGDDGR
;
A
#
# COMPACT_ATOMS: atom_id res chain seq x y z
N MET A 1 18.91 -62.41 20.49
CA MET A 1 18.96 -62.23 19.02
C MET A 1 17.90 -61.21 18.65
N ALA A 2 18.33 -59.98 18.31
CA ALA A 2 17.44 -58.87 17.95
C ALA A 2 17.92 -58.35 16.58
N GLU A 3 17.06 -58.47 15.58
CA GLU A 3 17.32 -58.02 14.20
C GLU A 3 17.37 -56.50 14.16
N ARG A 4 18.48 -55.96 13.65
CA ARG A 4 18.65 -54.54 13.34
C ARG A 4 17.93 -54.26 12.02
N GLY A 5 16.80 -53.55 12.09
CA GLY A 5 16.09 -53.06 10.91
C GLY A 5 16.89 -52.01 10.15
N ASP A 6 17.13 -52.27 8.88
CA ASP A 6 17.86 -51.45 7.92
C ASP A 6 17.15 -50.10 7.65
N ILE A 7 17.88 -48.99 7.86
CA ILE A 7 17.41 -47.59 7.66
C ILE A 7 17.63 -47.16 6.19
N ALA A 8 17.52 -48.08 5.23
CA ALA A 8 18.10 -47.90 3.89
C ALA A 8 17.10 -47.57 2.75
N THR A 9 15.84 -47.22 3.02
CA THR A 9 14.83 -47.09 1.93
C THR A 9 13.88 -45.89 1.98
N ARG A 10 14.34 -44.71 2.41
CA ARG A 10 13.51 -43.47 2.33
C ARG A 10 14.15 -42.24 1.71
N PHE A 11 15.14 -42.39 0.84
CA PHE A 11 15.58 -41.30 -0.04
C PHE A 11 14.94 -41.46 -1.42
N LYS A 12 13.96 -40.61 -1.75
CA LYS A 12 13.45 -40.49 -3.12
C LYS A 12 14.37 -39.53 -3.90
N PRO A 13 15.15 -40.00 -4.89
CA PRO A 13 15.88 -39.10 -5.76
C PRO A 13 14.94 -38.59 -6.84
N GLY A 14 14.66 -37.28 -6.87
CA GLY A 14 13.87 -36.73 -7.96
C GLY A 14 13.23 -35.39 -7.67
N ASN A 15 14.04 -34.34 -7.51
CA ASN A 15 13.68 -33.06 -8.08
C ASN A 15 14.89 -32.58 -8.89
N LYS A 16 14.82 -32.78 -10.20
CA LYS A 16 15.77 -32.13 -11.12
C LYS A 16 15.68 -30.64 -10.84
N ALA A 17 16.78 -30.05 -10.36
CA ALA A 17 16.93 -28.61 -10.31
C ALA A 17 16.71 -28.11 -11.75
N ALA A 18 15.54 -27.53 -12.01
CA ALA A 18 15.29 -26.86 -13.27
C ALA A 18 16.40 -25.82 -13.42
N VAL A 19 17.15 -25.91 -14.52
CA VAL A 19 18.10 -24.90 -14.96
C VAL A 19 17.30 -23.61 -15.03
N GLY A 20 17.48 -22.75 -14.03
CA GLY A 20 16.67 -21.56 -13.86
C GLY A 20 16.95 -20.62 -15.01
N HIS A 21 16.06 -20.62 -16.02
CA HIS A 21 15.95 -19.48 -16.90
C HIS A 21 15.77 -18.26 -16.01
N GLY A 22 16.72 -17.32 -16.12
CA GLY A 22 16.60 -16.04 -15.47
C GLY A 22 15.23 -15.44 -15.76
N PRO A 23 14.68 -14.63 -14.84
CA PRO A 23 13.39 -13.99 -15.06
C PRO A 23 13.36 -13.34 -16.45
N PRO A 24 12.28 -13.50 -17.24
CA PRO A 24 12.23 -13.02 -18.61
C PRO A 24 12.55 -11.51 -18.66
N LEU A 25 13.28 -11.11 -19.70
CA LEU A 25 13.60 -9.70 -19.94
C LEU A 25 12.30 -8.89 -19.94
N GLY A 26 12.24 -7.84 -19.11
CA GLY A 26 11.03 -7.03 -18.92
C GLY A 26 10.11 -7.49 -17.79
N SER A 27 10.43 -8.57 -17.06
CA SER A 27 9.67 -8.90 -15.86
C SER A 27 9.94 -7.88 -14.74
N ALA A 28 8.89 -7.36 -14.12
CA ALA A 28 8.97 -6.48 -12.94
C ALA A 28 9.68 -7.12 -11.73
N ASN A 29 10.04 -8.41 -11.84
CA ASN A 29 10.87 -9.12 -10.86
C ASN A 29 12.34 -8.67 -10.87
N GLY A 30 12.81 -7.96 -11.90
CA GLY A 30 14.16 -7.38 -11.93
C GLY A 30 14.43 -6.35 -10.83
N PHE A 31 13.37 -5.70 -10.32
CA PHE A 31 13.45 -4.76 -9.18
C PHE A 31 13.48 -5.45 -7.81
N LYS A 32 13.48 -6.79 -7.76
CA LYS A 32 13.62 -7.53 -6.50
C LYS A 32 15.11 -7.61 -6.13
N HIS A 33 15.68 -6.51 -5.67
CA HIS A 33 16.83 -6.56 -4.77
C HIS A 33 16.57 -7.64 -3.70
N GLY A 34 17.52 -8.55 -3.46
CA GLY A 34 17.36 -9.74 -2.61
C GLY A 34 16.93 -9.47 -1.17
N LEU A 35 16.88 -8.20 -0.77
CA LEU A 35 16.18 -7.70 0.39
C LEU A 35 14.67 -7.75 0.13
N ARG A 36 14.05 -8.93 0.34
CA ARG A 36 12.61 -8.97 0.61
C ARG A 36 12.39 -8.12 1.87
N ALA A 37 11.96 -6.88 1.71
CA ALA A 37 11.58 -5.97 2.80
C ALA A 37 10.62 -6.64 3.80
N GLU A 38 9.86 -7.63 3.32
CA GLU A 38 8.96 -8.52 4.07
C GLU A 38 9.66 -9.40 5.12
N ARG A 39 10.93 -9.78 4.91
CA ARG A 39 11.70 -10.64 5.83
C ARG A 39 12.78 -9.91 6.60
N ALA A 40 13.34 -8.83 6.04
CA ALA A 40 14.54 -8.25 6.62
C ALA A 40 14.29 -7.01 7.47
N PHE A 41 13.44 -6.03 7.10
CA PHE A 41 13.51 -4.75 7.82
C PHE A 41 12.27 -3.87 7.96
N ALA A 42 11.11 -4.09 7.34
CA ALA A 42 10.08 -3.03 7.34
C ALA A 42 8.89 -3.24 8.27
N THR A 43 8.23 -4.40 8.27
CA THR A 43 6.88 -4.48 8.89
C THR A 43 6.62 -5.74 9.70
N GLY A 44 7.60 -6.66 9.77
CA GLY A 44 7.41 -7.98 10.37
C GLY A 44 6.46 -8.86 9.56
N VAL A 45 6.61 -10.17 9.66
CA VAL A 45 5.64 -11.10 9.07
C VAL A 45 4.37 -11.04 9.91
N LEU A 46 3.32 -10.43 9.36
CA LEU A 46 2.02 -10.43 10.00
C LEU A 46 1.46 -11.86 10.11
N PRO A 47 0.74 -12.21 11.19
CA PRO A 47 0.06 -13.50 11.28
C PRO A 47 -0.87 -13.73 10.09
N LYS A 48 -1.11 -14.99 9.70
CA LYS A 48 -1.93 -15.34 8.51
C LYS A 48 -3.31 -14.66 8.48
N LYS A 49 -3.93 -14.45 9.64
CA LYS A 49 -5.23 -13.74 9.79
C LYS A 49 -5.19 -12.26 9.35
N HIS A 50 -3.98 -11.70 9.23
CA HIS A 50 -3.69 -10.30 8.86
C HIS A 50 -2.99 -10.19 7.50
N ALA A 51 -2.91 -11.28 6.73
CA ALA A 51 -2.22 -11.29 5.43
C ALA A 51 -2.73 -10.22 4.45
N TRP A 52 -4.04 -9.93 4.48
CA TRP A 52 -4.66 -8.90 3.64
C TRP A 52 -4.10 -7.49 3.91
N ILE A 53 -3.71 -7.17 5.15
CA ILE A 53 -3.07 -5.91 5.51
C ILE A 53 -1.71 -5.82 4.82
N GLY A 54 -0.92 -6.91 4.91
CA GLY A 54 0.37 -7.00 4.21
C GLY A 54 0.23 -6.82 2.70
N SER A 55 -0.84 -7.37 2.09
CA SER A 55 -1.14 -7.14 0.68
C SER A 55 -1.44 -5.67 0.37
N ARG A 56 -2.25 -4.99 1.19
CA ARG A 56 -2.56 -3.55 1.01
C ARG A 56 -1.33 -2.67 1.13
N VAL A 57 -0.52 -2.89 2.16
CA VAL A 57 0.75 -2.17 2.37
C VAL A 57 1.71 -2.42 1.20
N THR A 58 1.73 -3.62 0.64
CA THR A 58 2.53 -3.93 -0.55
C THR A 58 2.07 -3.17 -1.79
N VAL A 59 0.76 -2.99 -1.97
CA VAL A 59 0.20 -2.18 -3.06
C VAL A 59 0.60 -0.72 -2.89
N LEU A 60 0.46 -0.16 -1.68
CA LEU A 60 0.91 1.20 -1.36
C LEU A 60 2.40 1.39 -1.66
N ARG A 61 3.26 0.47 -1.18
CA ARG A 61 4.71 0.51 -1.43
C ARG A 61 5.02 0.60 -2.93
N LYS A 62 4.44 -0.30 -3.73
CA LYS A 62 4.66 -0.33 -5.18
C LYS A 62 4.17 0.95 -5.86
N ALA A 63 3.05 1.50 -5.42
CA ALA A 63 2.52 2.74 -5.96
C ALA A 63 3.48 3.92 -5.69
N LEU A 64 4.00 4.02 -4.46
CA LEU A 64 4.98 5.05 -4.10
C LEU A 64 6.32 4.86 -4.81
N GLU A 65 6.85 3.62 -4.88
CA GLU A 65 8.09 3.33 -5.62
C GLU A 65 7.97 3.73 -7.08
N ARG A 66 6.83 3.39 -7.73
CA ARG A 66 6.55 3.78 -9.11
C ARG A 66 6.49 5.31 -9.25
N ALA A 67 5.74 6.00 -8.40
CA ALA A 67 5.59 7.45 -8.46
C ALA A 67 6.94 8.17 -8.25
N VAL A 68 7.78 7.67 -7.34
CA VAL A 68 9.13 8.21 -7.13
C VAL A 68 10.00 8.03 -8.37
N VAL A 69 9.98 6.85 -8.99
CA VAL A 69 10.75 6.60 -10.22
C VAL A 69 10.24 7.47 -11.37
N GLU A 70 8.92 7.62 -11.53
CA GLU A 70 8.32 8.48 -12.56
C GLU A 70 8.71 9.96 -12.37
N ARG A 71 8.81 10.43 -11.11
CA ARG A 71 9.11 11.84 -10.79
C ARG A 71 10.60 12.16 -10.82
N HIS A 72 11.42 11.29 -10.23
CA HIS A 72 12.84 11.55 -9.93
C HIS A 72 13.79 10.77 -10.84
N ASN A 73 13.29 9.87 -11.70
CA ASN A 73 14.06 8.93 -12.53
C ASN A 73 14.95 7.93 -11.76
N GLU A 74 15.01 8.01 -10.44
CA GLU A 74 15.78 7.11 -9.59
C GLU A 74 15.14 6.89 -8.20
N LEU A 75 15.46 5.74 -7.59
CA LEU A 75 15.04 5.39 -6.23
C LEU A 75 16.22 5.55 -5.26
N SER A 76 16.42 6.75 -4.73
CA SER A 76 17.46 7.02 -3.73
C SER A 76 17.22 6.29 -2.40
N LEU A 77 18.27 6.11 -1.59
CA LEU A 77 18.17 5.55 -0.24
C LEU A 77 17.20 6.35 0.65
N LYS A 78 17.20 7.68 0.51
CA LYS A 78 16.28 8.56 1.22
C LYS A 78 14.82 8.25 0.86
N HIS A 79 14.53 8.03 -0.44
CA HIS A 79 13.19 7.64 -0.89
C HIS A 79 12.77 6.29 -0.30
N ALA A 80 13.67 5.30 -0.30
CA ALA A 80 13.39 3.98 0.26
C ALA A 80 13.03 4.06 1.76
N LEU A 81 13.75 4.86 2.55
CA LEU A 81 13.47 5.05 3.98
C LEU A 81 12.12 5.75 4.25
N LEU A 82 11.77 6.73 3.43
CA LEU A 82 10.48 7.44 3.53
C LEU A 82 9.31 6.52 3.16
N ILE A 83 9.43 5.76 2.06
CA ILE A 83 8.43 4.77 1.65
C ILE A 83 8.24 3.71 2.75
N GLN A 84 9.35 3.21 3.32
CA GLN A 84 9.30 2.26 4.42
C GLN A 84 8.58 2.84 5.65
N SER A 85 8.84 4.10 6.00
CA SER A 85 8.17 4.78 7.11
C SER A 85 6.67 4.92 6.85
N ALA A 86 6.26 5.36 5.66
CA ALA A 86 4.86 5.44 5.26
C ALA A 86 4.16 4.07 5.36
N CYS A 87 4.80 2.99 4.88
CA CYS A 87 4.25 1.64 4.95
C CYS A 87 4.06 1.13 6.38
N ARG A 88 4.96 1.48 7.32
CA ARG A 88 4.83 1.10 8.74
C ARG A 88 3.64 1.79 9.40
N HIS A 89 3.50 3.09 9.17
CA HIS A 89 2.40 3.88 9.72
C HIS A 89 1.05 3.43 9.15
N GLU A 90 0.98 3.14 7.83
CA GLU A 90 -0.22 2.56 7.21
C GLU A 90 -0.58 1.20 7.84
N GLN A 91 0.40 0.33 8.04
CA GLN A 91 0.17 -0.97 8.66
C GLN A 91 -0.41 -0.83 10.09
N ALA A 92 0.15 0.08 10.89
CA ALA A 92 -0.33 0.33 12.25
C ALA A 92 -1.78 0.85 12.25
N ALA A 93 -2.10 1.80 11.37
CA ALA A 93 -3.46 2.33 11.21
C ALA A 93 -4.45 1.22 10.81
N LEU A 94 -4.10 0.37 9.83
CA LEU A 94 -4.96 -0.73 9.38
C LEU A 94 -5.17 -1.80 10.47
N LEU A 95 -4.16 -2.06 11.30
CA LEU A 95 -4.29 -2.97 12.45
C LEU A 95 -5.25 -2.41 13.50
N ALA A 96 -5.12 -1.13 13.83
CA ALA A 96 -6.02 -0.43 14.75
C ALA A 96 -7.47 -0.41 14.21
N GLN A 97 -7.65 -0.10 12.92
CA GLN A 97 -8.96 -0.12 12.27
C GLN A 97 -9.60 -1.51 12.29
N ARG A 98 -8.79 -2.57 12.07
CA ARG A 98 -9.26 -3.94 12.16
C ARG A 98 -9.68 -4.29 13.60
N ALA A 99 -8.91 -3.87 14.60
CA ALA A 99 -9.22 -4.12 16.01
C ALA A 99 -10.58 -3.51 16.38
N LEU A 100 -10.84 -2.27 15.98
CA LEU A 100 -12.14 -1.62 16.14
C LEU A 100 -13.27 -2.38 15.43
N ARG A 101 -13.03 -2.86 14.21
CA ARG A 101 -14.06 -3.57 13.45
C ARG A 101 -14.41 -4.95 14.05
N VAL A 102 -13.43 -5.67 14.60
CA VAL A 102 -13.62 -7.06 15.08
C VAL A 102 -14.05 -7.11 16.54
N ASP A 103 -13.41 -6.29 17.37
CA ASP A 103 -13.56 -6.36 18.83
C ASP A 103 -14.21 -5.08 19.40
N GLY A 104 -14.56 -4.11 18.56
CA GLY A 104 -15.11 -2.81 18.96
C GLY A 104 -16.29 -2.95 19.91
N ASP A 105 -17.25 -3.85 19.63
CA ASP A 105 -18.43 -4.07 20.47
C ASP A 105 -18.10 -4.49 21.90
N LYS A 106 -16.94 -5.13 22.11
CA LYS A 106 -16.46 -5.60 23.42
C LYS A 106 -15.53 -4.61 24.11
N MET A 107 -15.06 -3.59 23.39
CA MET A 107 -14.15 -2.57 23.91
C MET A 107 -14.91 -1.52 24.72
N SER A 108 -14.26 -1.01 25.78
CA SER A 108 -14.74 0.18 26.47
C SER A 108 -14.73 1.39 25.53
N VAL A 109 -15.54 2.42 25.85
CA VAL A 109 -15.56 3.67 25.07
C VAL A 109 -14.17 4.31 25.03
N THR A 110 -13.43 4.25 26.13
CA THR A 110 -12.05 4.78 26.23
C THR A 110 -11.09 4.04 25.30
N ASP A 111 -11.16 2.71 25.23
CA ASP A 111 -10.30 1.92 24.34
C ASP A 111 -10.62 2.23 22.87
N ARG A 112 -11.91 2.34 22.53
CA ARG A 112 -12.32 2.71 21.17
C ARG A 112 -11.76 4.07 20.78
N LEU A 113 -11.85 5.06 21.67
CA LEU A 113 -11.29 6.38 21.44
C LEU A 113 -9.77 6.32 21.26
N SER A 114 -9.06 5.51 22.05
CA SER A 114 -7.61 5.30 21.91
C SER A 114 -7.22 4.70 20.56
N TYR A 115 -7.98 3.75 20.03
CA TYR A 115 -7.73 3.23 18.68
C TYR A 115 -8.02 4.26 17.59
N LEU A 116 -9.08 5.07 17.73
CA LEU A 116 -9.39 6.14 16.78
C LEU A 116 -8.29 7.21 16.75
N THR A 117 -7.79 7.64 17.92
CA THR A 117 -6.67 8.59 17.99
C THR A 117 -5.39 7.99 17.42
N THR A 118 -5.16 6.69 17.62
CA THR A 118 -4.03 5.98 17.00
C THR A 118 -4.15 5.97 15.47
N ILE A 119 -5.33 5.70 14.91
CA ILE A 119 -5.55 5.72 13.46
C ILE A 119 -5.24 7.11 12.90
N ALA A 120 -5.74 8.17 13.54
CA ALA A 120 -5.47 9.55 13.10
C ALA A 120 -3.97 9.86 13.16
N ALA A 121 -3.32 9.61 14.30
CA ALA A 121 -1.91 9.92 14.50
C ALA A 121 -0.97 9.15 13.55
N GLU A 122 -1.27 7.88 13.28
CA GLU A 122 -0.47 7.09 12.34
C GLU A 122 -0.74 7.50 10.88
N SER A 123 -1.97 7.88 10.54
CA SER A 123 -2.30 8.41 9.21
C SER A 123 -1.55 9.73 8.95
N ASP A 124 -1.53 10.65 9.93
CA ASP A 124 -0.79 11.92 9.82
C ASP A 124 0.72 11.68 9.60
N LYS A 125 1.30 10.70 10.30
CA LYS A 125 2.73 10.35 10.14
C LYS A 125 3.01 9.73 8.77
N ARG A 126 2.10 8.90 8.25
CA ARG A 126 2.18 8.38 6.88
C ARG A 126 2.17 9.53 5.89
N ASP A 127 1.23 10.46 6.02
CA ASP A 127 1.03 11.56 5.09
C ASP A 127 2.25 12.50 5.09
N ARG A 128 2.80 12.82 6.26
CA ARG A 128 4.07 13.57 6.38
C ARG A 128 5.26 12.84 5.73
N ALA A 129 5.28 11.51 5.74
CA ALA A 129 6.34 10.74 5.07
C ALA A 129 6.17 10.77 3.54
N VAL A 130 4.92 10.72 3.07
CA VAL A 130 4.57 10.84 1.64
C VAL A 130 4.83 12.23 1.11
N GLU A 131 4.45 13.28 1.85
CA GLU A 131 4.73 14.68 1.53
C GLU A 131 6.22 14.90 1.29
N LYS A 132 7.08 14.36 2.16
CA LYS A 132 8.55 14.43 2.04
C LYS A 132 9.14 13.74 0.81
N LEU A 133 8.37 12.91 0.10
CA LEU A 133 8.78 12.34 -1.18
C LEU A 133 8.66 13.36 -2.34
N ASN A 134 8.01 14.51 -2.10
CA ASN A 134 7.81 15.58 -3.06
C ASN A 134 7.24 15.05 -4.39
N LEU A 135 6.21 14.21 -4.28
CA LEU A 135 5.54 13.59 -5.43
C LEU A 135 4.51 14.51 -6.08
N ASP A 136 4.11 15.58 -5.40
CA ASP A 136 3.20 16.57 -5.97
C ASP A 136 3.84 17.19 -7.22
N PRO A 137 3.12 17.20 -8.34
CA PRO A 137 3.59 17.89 -9.53
C PRO A 137 3.67 19.38 -9.22
N ALA A 138 4.83 19.99 -9.44
CA ALA A 138 4.97 21.45 -9.35
C ALA A 138 3.97 22.20 -10.26
N ASP A 139 3.50 21.52 -11.32
CA ASP A 139 2.54 22.01 -12.33
C ASP A 139 1.18 21.31 -12.29
N SER A 140 0.83 20.60 -11.21
CA SER A 140 -0.59 20.25 -11.03
C SER A 140 -1.26 21.56 -10.66
N GLY A 141 -1.68 22.31 -11.69
CA GLY A 141 -2.41 23.57 -11.55
C GLY A 141 -3.39 23.42 -10.40
N SER A 142 -3.47 24.46 -9.57
CA SER A 142 -4.17 24.42 -8.29
C SER A 142 -5.48 23.64 -8.45
N VAL A 143 -5.81 22.74 -7.52
CA VAL A 143 -7.08 22.02 -7.58
C VAL A 143 -8.25 23.01 -7.71
N LEU A 144 -8.09 24.23 -7.15
CA LEU A 144 -9.01 25.34 -7.38
C LEU A 144 -9.01 25.81 -8.83
N ASP A 145 -7.85 25.97 -9.47
CA ASP A 145 -7.76 26.30 -10.90
C ASP A 145 -8.46 25.23 -11.75
N GLN A 146 -8.32 23.94 -11.42
CA GLN A 146 -9.04 22.87 -12.14
C GLN A 146 -10.55 22.89 -11.88
N LEU A 147 -10.96 23.20 -10.65
CA LEU A 147 -12.38 23.32 -10.27
C LEU A 147 -13.06 24.52 -10.93
N TYR A 148 -12.33 25.63 -11.07
CA TYR A 148 -12.83 26.90 -11.62
C TYR A 148 -12.48 27.11 -13.11
N ALA A 149 -11.63 26.28 -13.71
CA ALA A 149 -11.33 26.29 -15.15
C ALA A 149 -12.38 25.54 -15.99
N ALA A 150 -13.31 24.82 -15.35
CA ALA A 150 -14.47 24.30 -16.08
C ALA A 150 -15.28 25.48 -16.65
N PRO A 151 -15.52 25.55 -17.97
CA PRO A 151 -16.41 26.56 -18.51
C PRO A 151 -17.79 26.33 -17.90
N VAL A 152 -18.35 27.37 -17.30
CA VAL A 152 -19.75 27.46 -16.89
C VAL A 152 -20.59 27.07 -18.10
N THR A 153 -20.98 25.80 -18.20
CA THR A 153 -21.71 25.27 -19.35
C THR A 153 -23.09 24.86 -18.89
N ASN A 154 -24.04 25.68 -19.36
CA ASN A 154 -25.47 25.45 -19.46
C ASN A 154 -26.24 25.32 -18.14
N LEU A 155 -26.38 26.46 -17.46
CA LEU A 155 -27.69 26.75 -16.86
C LEU A 155 -28.74 26.63 -17.98
N PRO A 156 -29.83 25.87 -17.77
CA PRO A 156 -30.91 25.80 -18.76
C PRO A 156 -31.36 27.23 -19.05
N ALA A 157 -31.49 27.57 -20.32
CA ALA A 157 -32.06 28.86 -20.71
C ALA A 157 -33.39 29.03 -19.98
N GLU A 158 -33.51 30.09 -19.21
CA GLU A 158 -34.77 30.49 -18.57
C GLU A 158 -35.86 30.39 -19.65
N PRO A 159 -36.98 29.67 -19.38
CA PRO A 159 -38.04 29.57 -20.36
C PRO A 159 -38.52 30.98 -20.67
N GLU A 160 -38.31 31.43 -21.91
CA GLU A 160 -38.84 32.71 -22.35
C GLU A 160 -40.35 32.69 -22.11
N GLY A 161 -40.83 33.63 -21.29
CA GLY A 161 -42.22 33.73 -20.88
C GLY A 161 -43.11 33.71 -22.11
N GLY A 162 -43.87 32.62 -22.25
CA GLY A 162 -44.95 32.54 -23.21
C GLY A 162 -45.96 33.65 -22.91
N ASP A 163 -46.05 34.60 -23.82
CA ASP A 163 -47.14 35.56 -23.91
C ASP A 163 -48.42 34.78 -24.24
N ASP A 164 -49.12 34.34 -23.20
CA ASP A 164 -50.45 33.72 -23.29
C ASP A 164 -51.51 34.80 -23.61
N GLY A 165 -51.39 35.38 -24.80
CA GLY A 165 -52.41 36.21 -25.40
C GLY A 165 -53.45 35.35 -26.12
N ARG A 166 -54.47 34.88 -25.40
CA ARG A 166 -55.80 34.53 -25.94
C ARG A 166 -56.88 34.36 -24.88
#